data_AF-A0A523FJW8-F1
#
_entry.id   AF-A0A523FJW8-F1
#
_cell.length_a   1.000
_cell.length_b   1.000
_cell.length_c   1.000
_cell.angle_alpha   90.00
_cell.angle_beta   90.00
_cell.angle_gamma   90.00
#
_symmetry.space_group_name_H-M   'P 1'
#
loop_
_entity.id
_entity.type
_entity.pdbx_description
1 polymer ?
#
loop_
_entity_poly.entity_id
_entity_poly.type
_entity_poly.pdbx_seq_one_letter_code
_entity_poly.pdbx_strand_id
1 'polypeptide(L)'
;GPENAFEMIAIFFERQRQWAFGADPKTEIAAIARQQAGIGRTDFDACLANADLQNSLVSMVQQGQSEGVRGTPTFFIEGEVFVGEQPFEVFVEIIEDNM
;
A
#
# COMPACT_ATOMS: atom_id res chain seq x y z
N GLY A 1 14.67 -1.07 1.53
CA GLY A 1 14.78 -0.35 2.81
C GLY A 1 13.83 0.85 2.81
N PRO A 2 13.67 1.55 3.93
CA PRO A 2 12.79 2.72 4.04
C PRO A 2 13.15 3.80 3.01
N GLU A 3 14.43 3.93 2.67
CA GLU A 3 14.99 4.86 1.67
C GLU A 3 14.23 4.83 0.32
N ASN A 4 13.80 3.64 -0.13
CA ASN A 4 13.20 3.43 -1.45
C ASN A 4 11.73 3.02 -1.38
N ALA A 5 11.09 3.12 -0.20
CA ALA A 5 9.73 2.59 0.00
C ALA A 5 8.71 3.29 -0.90
N PHE A 6 8.73 4.63 -0.97
CA PHE A 6 7.82 5.40 -1.81
C PHE A 6 8.02 5.16 -3.30
N GLU A 7 9.26 5.01 -3.75
CA GLU A 7 9.57 4.67 -5.15
C GLU A 7 9.02 3.30 -5.52
N MET A 8 9.25 2.29 -4.67
CA MET A 8 8.69 0.95 -4.89
C MET A 8 7.16 0.96 -4.89
N ILE A 9 6.53 1.69 -3.96
CA ILE A 9 5.07 1.86 -3.91
C ILE A 9 4.55 2.51 -5.20
N ALA A 10 5.22 3.56 -5.69
CA ALA A 10 4.85 4.23 -6.94
C ALA A 10 4.90 3.26 -8.13
N ILE A 11 5.94 2.43 -8.22
CA ILE A 11 6.06 1.41 -9.28
C ILE A 11 4.94 0.37 -9.18
N PHE A 12 4.57 -0.06 -7.97
CA PHE A 12 3.44 -0.97 -7.79
C PHE A 12 2.11 -0.32 -8.18
N PHE A 13 1.88 0.96 -7.90
CA PHE A 13 0.69 1.65 -8.41
C PHE A 13 0.71 1.80 -9.93
N GLU A 14 1.83 2.18 -10.52
CA GLU A 14 1.97 2.31 -11.98
C GLU A 14 1.70 0.98 -12.70
N ARG A 15 2.20 -0.13 -12.15
CA ARG A 15 2.07 -1.48 -12.71
C ARG A 15 0.90 -2.27 -12.13
N GLN A 16 -0.05 -1.63 -11.45
CA GLN A 16 -1.13 -2.32 -10.73
C GLN A 16 -1.91 -3.30 -11.61
N ARG A 17 -2.18 -2.94 -12.87
CA ARG A 17 -2.85 -3.83 -13.84
C ARG A 17 -2.10 -5.13 -14.09
N GLN A 18 -0.77 -5.11 -14.04
CA GLN A 18 0.07 -6.27 -14.30
C GLN A 18 0.09 -7.24 -13.12
N TRP A 19 0.39 -6.74 -11.92
CA TRP A 19 0.63 -7.63 -10.78
C TRP A 19 -0.63 -7.89 -9.94
N ALA A 20 -1.52 -6.91 -9.76
CA ALA A 20 -2.66 -7.07 -8.84
C ALA A 20 -3.82 -7.84 -9.47
N PHE A 21 -4.02 -7.67 -10.78
CA PHE A 21 -5.13 -8.27 -11.53
C PHE A 21 -4.66 -9.35 -12.52
N GLY A 22 -3.39 -9.73 -12.48
CA GLY A 22 -2.81 -10.82 -13.26
C GLY A 22 -3.13 -12.21 -12.68
N ALA A 23 -2.75 -13.26 -13.41
CA ALA A 23 -3.02 -14.65 -13.01
C ALA A 23 -2.17 -15.11 -11.80
N ASP A 24 -0.96 -14.58 -11.65
CA ASP A 24 -0.04 -14.92 -10.55
C ASP A 24 0.62 -13.66 -9.96
N PRO A 25 -0.05 -12.97 -9.01
CA PRO A 25 0.48 -11.77 -8.37
C PRO A 25 1.83 -11.99 -7.69
N LYS A 26 2.09 -13.17 -7.12
CA LYS A 26 3.33 -13.44 -6.38
C LYS A 26 4.53 -13.45 -7.32
N THR A 27 4.39 -14.10 -8.47
CA THR A 27 5.45 -14.14 -9.48
C THR A 27 5.72 -12.75 -10.05
N GLU A 28 4.67 -11.99 -10.35
CA GLU A 28 4.82 -10.62 -10.88
C GLU A 28 5.45 -9.67 -9.85
N ILE A 29 5.02 -9.73 -8.59
CA ILE A 29 5.62 -8.92 -7.51
C ILE A 29 7.10 -9.28 -7.32
N ALA A 30 7.45 -10.56 -7.33
CA ALA A 30 8.85 -10.99 -7.25
C ALA A 30 9.69 -10.47 -8.43
N ALA A 31 9.13 -10.48 -9.64
CA ALA A 31 9.79 -9.95 -10.83
C ALA A 31 10.03 -8.44 -10.72
N ILE A 32 9.04 -7.67 -10.28
CA ILE A 32 9.17 -6.22 -10.04
C ILE A 32 10.21 -5.95 -8.95
N ALA A 33 10.14 -6.64 -7.81
CA ALA A 33 11.08 -6.49 -6.71
C ALA A 33 12.53 -6.79 -7.14
N ARG A 34 12.74 -7.82 -7.97
CA ARG A 34 14.05 -8.13 -8.55
C ARG A 34 14.54 -7.02 -9.48
N GLN A 35 13.69 -6.54 -10.39
CA GLN A 35 14.06 -5.54 -11.40
C GLN A 35 14.38 -4.17 -10.79
N GLN A 36 13.65 -3.78 -9.75
CA GLN A 36 13.68 -2.41 -9.22
C GLN A 36 14.53 -2.29 -7.94
N ALA A 37 14.52 -3.32 -7.10
CA ALA A 37 15.22 -3.29 -5.81
C ALA A 37 16.32 -4.36 -5.69
N GLY A 38 16.57 -5.14 -6.74
CA GLY A 38 17.59 -6.20 -6.72
C GLY A 38 17.28 -7.35 -5.76
N ILE A 39 16.02 -7.48 -5.29
CA ILE A 39 15.64 -8.49 -4.30
C ILE A 39 15.69 -9.88 -4.94
N GLY A 40 16.56 -10.74 -4.42
CA GLY A 40 16.73 -12.11 -4.88
C GLY A 40 15.55 -13.01 -4.52
N ARG A 41 15.43 -14.16 -5.19
CA ARG A 41 14.33 -15.10 -4.93
C ARG A 41 14.36 -15.63 -3.49
N THR A 42 15.56 -15.93 -2.97
CA THR A 42 15.74 -16.38 -1.59
C THR A 42 15.24 -15.36 -0.58
N ASP A 43 15.61 -14.08 -0.74
CA ASP A 43 15.20 -13.01 0.17
C ASP A 43 13.70 -12.73 0.05
N PHE A 44 13.14 -12.83 -1.16
CA PHE A 44 11.71 -12.70 -1.40
C PHE A 44 10.92 -13.82 -0.69
N ASP A 45 11.34 -15.08 -0.86
CA ASP A 45 10.68 -16.22 -0.22
C ASP A 45 10.84 -16.16 1.32
N ALA A 46 12.00 -15.72 1.82
CA ALA A 46 12.21 -15.49 3.25
C ALA A 46 11.29 -14.37 3.79
N CYS A 47 11.10 -13.29 3.04
CA CYS A 47 10.16 -12.22 3.38
C CYS A 47 8.72 -12.75 3.46
N LEU A 48 8.29 -13.55 2.48
CA LEU A 48 6.97 -14.17 2.49
C LEU A 48 6.78 -15.16 3.65
N ALA A 49 7.84 -15.82 4.09
CA ALA A 49 7.81 -16.77 5.20
C ALA A 49 7.89 -16.11 6.60
N ASN A 50 8.11 -14.79 6.67
CA ASN A 50 8.28 -14.09 7.93
C ASN A 50 6.94 -13.89 8.65
N ALA A 51 6.73 -14.64 9.73
CA ALA A 51 5.50 -14.60 10.52
C ALA A 51 5.25 -13.25 11.19
N ASP A 52 6.30 -12.54 11.65
CA ASP A 52 6.15 -11.25 12.31
C ASP A 52 5.66 -10.18 11.32
N LEU A 53 6.15 -10.21 10.08
CA LEU A 53 5.66 -9.34 9.01
C LEU A 53 4.20 -9.68 8.65
N GLN A 54 3.86 -10.96 8.54
CA GLN A 54 2.47 -11.37 8.29
C GLN A 54 1.52 -10.91 9.40
N ASN A 55 1.91 -11.09 10.67
CA ASN A 55 1.11 -10.65 11.82
C ASN A 55 0.95 -9.13 11.84
N SER A 56 2.00 -8.39 11.46
CA SER A 56 1.95 -6.93 11.33
C SER A 56 0.96 -6.49 10.25
N LEU A 57 0.95 -7.17 9.09
CA LEU A 57 -0.04 -6.91 8.02
C LEU A 57 -1.48 -7.17 8.48
N VAL A 58 -1.71 -8.30 9.18
CA VAL A 58 -3.05 -8.63 9.72
C VAL A 58 -3.51 -7.58 10.74
N SER A 59 -2.61 -7.14 11.63
CA SER A 59 -2.90 -6.10 12.62
C SER A 59 -3.28 -4.78 11.95
N MET A 60 -2.54 -4.34 10.92
CA MET A 60 -2.87 -3.12 10.17
C MET A 60 -4.23 -3.19 9.48
N VAL A 61 -4.60 -4.35 8.91
CA VAL A 61 -5.93 -4.55 8.31
C VAL A 61 -7.03 -4.48 9.37
N GLN A 62 -6.83 -5.11 10.52
CA GLN A 62 -7.79 -5.07 11.63
C GLN A 62 -7.96 -3.66 12.19
N GLN A 63 -6.86 -2.92 12.34
CA GLN A 63 -6.89 -1.54 12.76
C GLN A 63 -7.74 -0.69 11.82
N GLY A 64 -7.47 -0.72 10.51
CA GLY A 64 -8.27 0.01 9.52
C GLY A 64 -9.75 -0.35 9.56
N GLN A 65 -10.08 -1.63 9.72
CA GLN A 65 -11.49 -2.06 9.87
C GLN A 65 -12.13 -1.50 11.14
N SER A 66 -11.39 -1.47 12.26
CA SER A 66 -11.89 -0.91 13.53
C SER A 66 -12.08 0.60 13.48
N GLU A 67 -11.27 1.30 12.67
CA GLU A 67 -11.37 2.72 12.39
C GLU A 67 -12.45 3.04 11.32
N GLY A 68 -13.14 2.03 10.80
CA GLY A 68 -14.27 2.19 9.90
C GLY A 68 -13.93 2.15 8.40
N VAL A 69 -12.69 1.81 8.02
CA VAL A 69 -12.30 1.66 6.61
C VAL A 69 -13.10 0.52 5.98
N ARG A 70 -13.87 0.84 4.92
CA ARG A 70 -14.66 -0.12 4.13
C ARG A 70 -14.19 -0.29 2.69
N GLY A 71 -13.30 0.57 2.23
CA GLY A 71 -12.80 0.57 0.86
C GLY A 71 -11.62 1.53 0.70
N THR A 72 -10.98 1.48 -0.45
CA THR A 72 -9.81 2.30 -0.78
C THR A 72 -10.11 3.23 -1.96
N PRO A 73 -9.60 4.48 -1.96
CA PRO A 73 -8.90 5.10 -0.82
C PRO A 73 -9.88 5.55 0.28
N THR A 74 -9.40 5.58 1.52
CA THR A 74 -10.03 6.26 2.67
C THR A 74 -8.95 7.11 3.32
N PHE A 75 -9.23 8.37 3.59
CA PHE A 75 -8.31 9.34 4.16
C PHE A 75 -8.75 9.74 5.57
N PHE A 76 -7.77 9.95 6.45
CA PHE A 76 -7.96 10.49 7.78
C PHE A 76 -7.22 11.84 7.84
N ILE A 77 -7.95 12.94 8.06
CA ILE A 77 -7.39 14.30 8.13
C ILE A 77 -7.87 14.94 9.43
N GLU A 78 -6.95 15.25 10.35
CA GLU A 78 -7.23 15.76 11.71
C GLU A 78 -8.33 14.99 12.48
N GLY A 79 -8.42 13.67 12.26
CA GLY A 79 -9.39 12.80 12.94
C GLY A 79 -10.74 12.67 12.22
N GLU A 80 -10.97 13.41 11.13
CA GLU A 80 -12.12 13.25 10.26
C GLU A 80 -11.85 12.23 9.14
N VAL A 81 -12.91 11.50 8.73
CA VAL A 81 -12.83 10.39 7.76
C VAL A 81 -13.44 10.82 6.43
N PHE A 82 -12.64 10.72 5.36
CA PHE A 82 -13.04 11.03 3.99
C PHE A 82 -12.91 9.79 3.10
N VAL A 83 -14.01 9.36 2.47
CA VAL A 83 -14.08 8.10 1.71
C VAL A 83 -14.01 8.35 0.22
N GLY A 84 -13.24 7.52 -0.49
CA GLY A 84 -13.14 7.49 -1.95
C GLY A 84 -12.15 8.52 -2.52
N GLU A 85 -11.92 8.43 -3.82
CA GLU A 85 -11.15 9.45 -4.54
C GLU A 85 -11.93 10.77 -4.64
N GLN A 86 -11.59 11.73 -3.77
CA GLN A 86 -12.17 13.09 -3.83
C GLN A 86 -11.40 13.97 -4.84
N PRO A 87 -12.04 15.00 -5.42
CA PRO A 87 -11.35 16.02 -6.20
C PRO A 87 -10.25 16.72 -5.40
N PHE A 88 -9.23 17.22 -6.10
CA PHE A 88 -8.12 17.92 -5.46
C PHE A 88 -8.58 19.13 -4.63
N GLU A 89 -9.57 19.86 -5.14
CA GLU A 89 -10.14 21.05 -4.50
C GLU A 89 -10.76 20.72 -3.14
N VAL A 90 -11.37 19.55 -2.99
CA VAL A 90 -11.95 19.09 -1.73
C VAL A 90 -10.85 18.89 -0.69
N PHE A 91 -9.69 18.34 -1.08
CA PHE A 91 -8.56 18.21 -0.16
C PHE A 91 -7.97 19.56 0.26
N VAL A 92 -7.92 20.55 -0.64
CA VAL A 92 -7.46 21.90 -0.30
C VAL A 92 -8.37 22.50 0.76
N GLU A 93 -9.69 22.47 0.53
CA GLU A 93 -10.69 22.99 1.48
C GLU A 93 -10.56 22.31 2.85
N ILE A 94 -10.53 20.96 2.89
CA ILE A 94 -10.40 20.20 4.14
C ILE A 94 -9.11 20.56 4.89
N ILE A 95 -7.97 20.67 4.19
CA ILE A 95 -6.69 20.97 4.86
C ILE A 95 -6.68 22.40 5.37
N GLU A 96 -7.16 23.37 4.59
CA GLU A 96 -7.21 24.78 5.01
C GLU A 96 -8.17 25.01 6.19
N ASP A 97 -9.31 24.32 6.23
CA ASP A 97 -10.29 24.41 7.32
C ASP A 97 -9.80 23.78 8.64
N ASN A 98 -8.80 22.90 8.57
CA ASN A 98 -8.24 22.16 9.71
C ASN A 98 -6.85 22.68 10.16
N MET A 99 -6.36 23.80 9.59
CA MET A 99 -5.15 24.52 10.02
C MET A 99 -5.44 25.66 11.00
#